data_AF-A0A945UI85-F1
#
_entry.id   AF-A0A945UI85-F1
#
_cell.length_a   1.000
_cell.length_b   1.000
_cell.length_c   1.000
_cell.angle_alpha   90.00
_cell.angle_beta   90.00
_cell.angle_gamma   90.00
#
_symmetry.space_group_name_H-M   'P 1'
#
loop_
_entity.id
_entity.type
_entity.pdbx_description
1 polymer ?
#
loop_
_entity_poly.entity_id
_entity_poly.type
_entity_poly.pdbx_seq_one_letter_code
_entity_poly.pdbx_strand_id
1 'polypeptide(L)'
;MDAIGRILERLGLTVLLIGGAGMLMAVFLGTGDVIGTQGFGRPIAGTRELTESTMVLIVFGALAYAQIRRAHIRVELLYTRLSARGRTAMDIVAGIAALGFFGLMCWQAVGE
;
A
#
# COMPACT_ATOMS: atom_id res chain seq x y z
N MET A 1 25.10 -6.56 -0.15
CA MET A 1 23.88 -5.74 0.02
C MET A 1 24.32 -4.29 0.16
N ASP A 2 24.16 -3.52 -0.91
CA ASP A 2 24.65 -2.16 -1.00
C ASP A 2 24.04 -1.28 0.10
N ALA A 3 24.80 -0.31 0.63
CA ALA A 3 24.36 0.54 1.74
C ALA A 3 23.00 1.22 1.46
N ILE A 4 22.73 1.54 0.19
CA ILE A 4 21.49 2.11 -0.31
C ILE A 4 20.29 1.17 -0.07
N GLY A 5 20.43 -0.12 -0.35
CA GLY A 5 19.35 -1.10 -0.19
C GLY A 5 18.89 -1.22 1.28
N ARG A 6 19.84 -1.22 2.21
CA ARG A 6 19.53 -1.28 3.66
C ARG A 6 18.82 -0.02 4.16
N ILE A 7 19.17 1.15 3.62
CA ILE A 7 18.52 2.42 3.97
C ILE A 7 17.09 2.43 3.43
N LEU A 8 16.90 2.07 2.16
CA LEU A 8 15.58 2.00 1.52
C LEU A 8 14.66 1.01 2.25
N GLU A 9 15.17 -0.15 2.63
CA GLU A 9 14.40 -1.15 3.37
C GLU A 9 13.97 -0.65 4.75
N ARG A 10 14.86 0.02 5.50
CA ARG A 10 14.51 0.64 6.79
C ARG A 10 13.48 1.74 6.64
N LEU A 11 13.63 2.62 5.66
CA LEU A 11 12.66 3.69 5.39
C LEU A 11 11.30 3.09 5.01
N GLY A 12 11.28 2.11 4.12
CA GLY A 12 10.06 1.39 3.73
C GLY A 12 9.36 0.74 4.93
N LEU A 13 10.12 0.11 5.83
CA LEU A 13 9.58 -0.48 7.06
C LEU A 13 8.99 0.57 7.99
N THR A 14 9.66 1.72 8.18
CA THR A 14 9.15 2.80 9.03
C THR A 14 7.84 3.35 8.49
N VAL A 15 7.77 3.62 7.17
CA VAL A 15 6.53 4.13 6.55
C VAL A 15 5.42 3.08 6.60
N LEU A 16 5.74 1.79 6.42
CA LEU A 16 4.79 0.70 6.60
C LEU A 16 4.23 0.67 8.03
N LEU A 17 5.07 0.81 9.05
CA LEU A 17 4.65 0.81 10.44
C LEU A 17 3.74 2.01 10.77
N ILE A 18 4.06 3.19 10.22
CA ILE A 18 3.20 4.37 10.33
C ILE A 18 1.84 4.11 9.67
N GLY A 19 1.83 3.53 8.47
CA GLY A 19 0.59 3.12 7.79
C GLY A 19 -0.21 2.09 8.60
N GLY A 20 0.46 1.10 9.20
CA GLY A 20 -0.17 0.12 10.08
C GLY A 20 -0.76 0.75 11.35
N ALA A 21 -0.08 1.72 11.96
CA ALA A 21 -0.63 2.48 13.08
C ALA A 21 -1.86 3.30 12.67
N GLY A 22 -1.82 3.92 11.48
CA GLY A 22 -2.98 4.58 10.88
C GLY A 22 -4.16 3.63 10.68
N MET A 23 -3.90 2.39 10.25
CA MET A 23 -4.94 1.36 10.10
C MET A 23 -5.61 1.03 11.43
N LEU A 24 -4.84 0.86 12.51
CA LEU A 24 -5.39 0.64 13.84
C LEU A 24 -6.26 1.83 14.29
N MET A 25 -5.76 3.06 14.08
CA MET A 25 -6.51 4.28 14.39
C MET A 25 -7.85 4.32 13.63
N ALA A 26 -7.86 4.02 12.33
CA ALA A 26 -9.07 3.99 11.51
C ALA A 26 -10.08 2.93 12.00
N VAL A 27 -9.61 1.76 12.43
CA VAL A 27 -10.47 0.73 13.03
C VAL A 27 -11.12 1.21 14.33
N PHE A 28 -10.35 1.85 15.22
CA PHE A 28 -10.91 2.39 16.46
C PHE A 28 -11.90 3.52 16.19
N LEU A 29 -11.59 4.42 15.26
CA LEU A 29 -12.46 5.53 14.88
C LEU A 29 -13.78 5.02 14.29
N GLY A 30 -13.72 4.10 13.33
CA GLY A 30 -14.91 3.52 12.70
C GLY A 30 -15.74 2.69 13.68
N THR A 31 -15.09 1.92 14.56
CA THR A 31 -15.81 1.16 15.61
C THR A 31 -16.50 2.11 16.59
N GLY A 32 -15.80 3.16 17.02
CA GLY A 32 -16.36 4.20 17.88
C GLY A 32 -17.55 4.89 17.24
N ASP A 33 -17.48 5.20 15.95
CA ASP A 33 -18.56 5.87 15.21
C ASP A 33 -19.80 4.99 15.07
N VAL A 34 -19.61 3.68 14.81
CA VAL A 34 -20.73 2.72 14.80
C VAL A 34 -21.36 2.61 16.18
N ILE A 35 -20.57 2.54 17.26
CA ILE A 35 -21.09 2.49 18.64
C ILE A 35 -21.81 3.80 18.99
N GLY A 36 -21.25 4.96 18.62
CA GLY A 36 -21.85 6.27 18.87
C GLY A 36 -23.17 6.46 18.13
N THR A 37 -23.19 6.09 16.85
CA THR A 37 -24.37 6.24 15.99
C THR A 37 -25.45 5.22 16.34
N GLN A 38 -25.11 3.93 16.40
CA GLN A 38 -26.08 2.85 16.61
C GLN A 38 -26.44 2.65 18.09
N GLY A 39 -25.53 2.97 19.01
CA GLY A 39 -25.75 2.81 20.45
C GLY A 39 -26.28 4.07 21.13
N PHE A 40 -25.76 5.26 20.78
CA PHE A 40 -26.10 6.53 21.44
C PHE A 40 -26.87 7.51 20.55
N GLY A 41 -27.13 7.17 19.28
CA GLY A 41 -27.80 8.06 18.31
C GLY A 41 -27.00 9.32 17.98
N ARG A 42 -25.71 9.38 18.34
CA ARG A 42 -24.84 10.54 18.15
C ARG A 42 -23.60 10.12 17.34
N PRO A 43 -23.56 10.44 16.04
CA PRO A 43 -22.38 10.14 15.23
C PRO A 43 -21.16 10.92 15.70
N ILE A 44 -19.98 10.35 15.49
CA ILE A 44 -18.72 11.02 15.80
C ILE A 44 -18.40 11.96 14.64
N ALA A 45 -18.39 13.27 14.91
CA ALA A 45 -18.11 14.28 13.92
C ALA A 45 -16.66 14.15 13.39
N GLY A 46 -16.49 14.24 12.08
CA GLY A 46 -15.16 14.18 11.44
C GLY A 46 -14.59 12.78 11.23
N THR A 47 -15.30 11.70 11.62
CA THR A 47 -14.82 10.32 11.42
C THR A 47 -14.46 10.03 9.95
N ARG A 48 -15.29 10.51 9.03
CA ARG A 48 -15.11 10.29 7.60
C ARG A 48 -13.83 10.93 7.07
N GLU A 49 -13.65 12.23 7.30
CA GLU A 49 -12.49 12.99 6.83
C GLU A 49 -11.18 12.45 7.43
N LEU A 50 -11.20 12.07 8.71
CA LEU A 50 -10.04 11.51 9.38
C LEU A 50 -9.67 10.13 8.82
N THR A 51 -10.68 9.30 8.52
CA THR A 51 -10.48 7.96 7.94
C THR A 51 -9.95 8.08 6.51
N GLU A 52 -10.52 8.96 5.69
CA GLU A 52 -10.08 9.22 4.31
C GLU A 52 -8.63 9.74 4.28
N SER A 53 -8.28 10.70 5.15
CA SER A 53 -6.91 11.21 5.28
C SER A 53 -5.92 10.13 5.72
N THR A 54 -6.33 9.25 6.63
CA THR A 54 -5.48 8.16 7.13
C THR A 54 -5.28 7.07 6.08
N MET A 55 -6.25 6.87 5.19
CA MET A 55 -6.19 5.92 4.07
C MET A 55 -4.95 6.15 3.18
N VAL A 56 -4.56 7.41 2.99
CA VAL A 56 -3.35 7.79 2.23
C VAL A 56 -2.10 7.15 2.87
N LEU A 57 -1.93 7.30 4.19
CA LEU A 57 -0.78 6.72 4.90
C LEU A 57 -0.79 5.19 4.83
N ILE A 58 -1.97 4.57 4.98
CA ILE A 58 -2.14 3.12 4.94
C ILE A 58 -1.74 2.58 3.56
N VAL A 59 -2.32 3.14 2.49
CA VAL A 59 -2.14 2.65 1.12
C VAL A 59 -0.70 2.88 0.64
N PHE A 60 -0.21 4.12 0.72
CA PHE A 60 1.12 4.44 0.21
C PHE A 60 2.23 3.82 1.06
N GLY A 61 2.05 3.70 2.38
CA GLY A 61 3.01 3.03 3.26
C GLY A 61 3.11 1.53 2.99
N ALA A 62 1.98 0.85 2.80
CA ALA A 62 1.96 -0.55 2.40
C ALA A 62 2.58 -0.77 1.01
N LEU A 63 2.23 0.11 0.06
CA LEU A 63 2.69 0.04 -1.32
C LEU A 63 4.21 0.19 -1.45
N ALA A 64 4.80 1.19 -0.77
CA ALA A 64 6.24 1.44 -0.82
C ALA A 64 7.05 0.21 -0.35
N TYR A 65 6.64 -0.42 0.76
CA TYR A 65 7.31 -1.61 1.26
C TYR A 65 7.05 -2.85 0.37
N ALA A 66 5.85 -3.00 -0.17
CA ALA A 66 5.52 -4.07 -1.11
C ALA A 66 6.37 -4.00 -2.39
N GLN A 67 6.64 -2.80 -2.90
CA GLN A 67 7.54 -2.56 -4.04
C GLN A 67 8.97 -3.01 -3.72
N ILE A 68 9.52 -2.62 -2.57
CA ILE A 68 10.88 -3.00 -2.14
C ILE A 68 11.01 -4.53 -2.06
N ARG A 69 10.00 -5.19 -1.51
CA ARG A 69 10.01 -6.66 -1.33
C ARG A 69 9.69 -7.43 -2.61
N ARG A 70 9.41 -6.74 -3.73
CA ARG A 70 8.86 -7.32 -4.97
C ARG A 70 7.72 -8.29 -4.68
N ALA A 71 6.85 -7.92 -3.75
CA ALA A 71 5.76 -8.76 -3.26
C ALA A 71 4.52 -8.73 -4.17
N HIS A 72 4.66 -8.24 -5.41
CA HIS A 72 3.66 -8.50 -6.45
C HIS A 72 3.39 -10.01 -6.50
N ILE A 73 2.11 -10.38 -6.58
CA ILE A 73 1.66 -11.77 -6.68
C ILE A 73 2.36 -12.41 -7.89
N ARG A 74 3.50 -13.04 -7.62
CA ARG A 74 4.22 -13.84 -8.59
C ARG A 74 3.47 -15.16 -8.62
N VAL A 75 2.96 -15.55 -9.79
CA VAL A 75 2.46 -16.91 -10.01
C VAL A 75 3.67 -17.83 -9.94
N GLU A 76 4.06 -18.21 -8.73
CA GLU A 76 5.33 -18.88 -8.43
C GLU A 76 5.40 -20.26 -9.12
N LEU A 77 4.25 -20.91 -9.30
CA LEU A 77 4.07 -22.13 -10.10
C LEU A 77 4.44 -21.97 -11.58
N LEU A 78 4.11 -20.85 -12.21
CA LEU A 78 4.44 -20.60 -13.62
C LEU A 78 5.87 -20.06 -13.75
N TYR A 79 6.28 -19.19 -12.84
CA TYR A 79 7.62 -18.56 -12.83
C TYR A 79 8.75 -19.57 -12.62
N THR A 80 8.58 -20.56 -11.74
CA THR A 80 9.59 -21.59 -11.48
C THR A 80 9.72 -22.62 -12.61
N ARG A 81 8.66 -22.81 -13.40
CA ARG A 81 8.65 -23.71 -14.57
C ARG A 81 9.29 -23.10 -15.83
N LEU A 82 9.54 -21.79 -15.83
CA LEU A 82 10.10 -21.07 -16.99
C LEU A 82 11.63 -21.07 -17.01
N SER A 83 12.19 -21.15 -18.21
CA SER A 83 13.62 -20.95 -18.46
C SER A 83 14.06 -19.52 -18.09
N ALA A 84 15.37 -19.28 -17.94
CA ALA A 84 15.89 -17.96 -17.53
C ALA A 84 15.35 -16.80 -18.40
N ARG A 85 15.18 -17.03 -19.71
CA ARG A 85 14.62 -16.04 -20.65
C ARG A 85 13.13 -15.76 -20.39
N GLY A 86 12.34 -16.78 -20.04
CA GLY A 86 10.92 -16.62 -19.71
C GLY A 86 10.72 -15.82 -18.42
N ARG A 87 11.57 -16.04 -17.42
CA ARG A 87 11.56 -15.25 -16.17
C ARG A 87 11.91 -13.78 -16.43
N THR A 88 12.94 -13.51 -17.21
CA THR A 88 13.28 -12.13 -17.60
C THR A 88 12.14 -11.44 -18.36
N ALA A 89 11.48 -12.14 -19.28
CA ALA A 89 10.33 -11.59 -19.99
C ALA A 89 9.16 -11.24 -19.04
N MET A 90 8.84 -12.12 -18.08
CA MET A 90 7.82 -11.83 -17.08
C MET A 90 8.18 -10.65 -16.17
N ASP A 91 9.44 -10.53 -15.75
CA ASP A 91 9.91 -9.41 -14.94
C ASP A 91 9.81 -8.08 -15.70
N ILE A 92 10.13 -8.07 -17.00
CA ILE A 92 9.99 -6.89 -17.87
C ILE A 92 8.51 -6.50 -18.00
N VAL A 93 7.63 -7.47 -18.29
CA VAL A 93 6.20 -7.20 -18.42
C VAL A 93 5.60 -6.69 -17.12
N ALA A 94 5.97 -7.30 -15.97
CA ALA A 94 5.55 -6.82 -14.66
C ALA A 94 6.06 -5.40 -14.37
N GLY A 95 7.31 -5.10 -14.75
CA GLY A 95 7.87 -3.75 -14.65
C GLY A 95 7.11 -2.73 -15.49
N ILE A 96 6.81 -3.03 -16.75
CA ILE A 96 6.02 -2.16 -17.63
C ILE A 96 4.61 -1.94 -17.06
N ALA A 97 3.95 -3.01 -16.60
CA ALA A 97 2.63 -2.93 -15.99
C ALA A 97 2.63 -2.06 -14.72
N ALA A 98 3.63 -2.24 -13.85
CA ALA A 98 3.80 -1.40 -12.67
C ALA A 98 4.03 0.07 -13.05
N LEU A 99 4.87 0.33 -14.06
CA LEU A 99 5.18 1.67 -14.52
C LEU A 99 3.95 2.36 -15.12
N GLY A 100 3.14 1.63 -15.89
CA GLY A 100 1.86 2.11 -16.40
C GLY A 100 0.85 2.39 -15.29
N PHE A 101 0.68 1.46 -14.35
CA PHE A 101 -0.23 1.62 -13.21
C PHE A 101 0.13 2.83 -12.33
N PHE A 102 1.40 2.95 -11.93
CA PHE A 102 1.85 4.09 -11.13
C PHE A 102 1.87 5.40 -11.91
N GLY A 103 2.13 5.35 -13.22
CA GLY A 103 1.99 6.53 -14.09
C GLY A 103 0.56 7.05 -14.13
N LEU A 104 -0.42 6.15 -14.26
CA LEU A 104 -1.84 6.50 -14.21
C LEU A 104 -2.26 7.05 -12.84
N MET A 105 -1.83 6.42 -11.75
CA MET A 105 -2.07 6.94 -10.40
C MET A 105 -1.47 8.34 -10.21
N CYS A 106 -0.25 8.57 -10.68
CA CYS A 106 0.40 9.88 -10.61
C CYS A 106 -0.38 10.93 -11.41
N TRP A 107 -0.85 10.59 -12.61
CA TRP A 107 -1.67 11.48 -13.42
C TRP A 107 -3.00 11.83 -12.74
N GLN A 108 -3.68 10.84 -12.14
CA GLN A 108 -4.90 11.07 -11.39
C GLN A 108 -4.66 11.95 -10.14
N ALA A 109 -3.56 11.72 -9.43
CA ALA A 109 -3.20 12.50 -8.25
C ALA A 109 -2.88 13.97 -8.55
N VAL A 110 -2.46 14.30 -9.77
CA VAL A 110 -2.25 15.69 -10.22
C VAL A 110 -3.56 16.33 -10.71
N GLY A 111 -4.57 15.51 -11.04
CA GLY A 111 -5.88 15.96 -11.50
C GLY A 111 -6.89 16.29 -10.39
N GLU A 112 -6.60 15.91 -9.14
CA GLU A 112 -7.26 16.42 -7.93
C GLU A 112 -6.52 17.63 -7.35
#